data_AF-A0A5C7MUG4-F1
#
_entry.id   AF-A0A5C7MUG4-F1
#
_cell.length_a   1.000
_cell.length_b   1.000
_cell.length_c   1.000
_cell.angle_alpha   90.00
_cell.angle_beta   90.00
_cell.angle_gamma   90.00
#
_symmetry.space_group_name_H-M   'P 1'
#
loop_
_entity.id
_entity.type
_entity.pdbx_description
1 polymer ?
#
loop_
_entity_poly.entity_id
_entity_poly.type
_entity_poly.pdbx_seq_one_letter_code
_entity_poly.pdbx_strand_id
1 'polypeptide(L)'
;MKKLIILLFTLGCLTVQAQISKGKLIIIGGGSRPDDLVERIIAESGLKTGGYCVILPMSSEDPDSSVYYASQQFLERGIKNLFGFNFKKDQPIKASWIDSIRMANLIYITGGDQTRFMGIADGTEIVTAMRDAY
;
A
#
# COMPACT_ATOMS: atom_id res chain seq x y z
N MET A 1 21.17 -51.43 -46.33
CA MET A 1 19.94 -50.61 -46.20
C MET A 1 20.11 -49.71 -44.97
N LYS A 2 20.45 -48.43 -45.14
CA LYS A 2 20.67 -47.50 -44.02
C LYS A 2 19.33 -46.84 -43.68
N LYS A 3 18.81 -47.08 -42.47
CA LYS A 3 17.56 -46.48 -41.99
C LYS A 3 17.83 -45.02 -41.60
N LEU A 4 17.19 -44.09 -42.28
CA LEU A 4 17.22 -42.67 -41.98
C LEU A 4 16.18 -42.39 -40.87
N ILE A 5 16.64 -42.01 -39.68
CA ILE A 5 15.78 -41.60 -38.57
C ILE A 5 15.62 -40.08 -38.65
N ILE A 6 14.40 -39.62 -38.97
CA ILE A 6 14.05 -38.20 -38.97
C ILE A 6 13.57 -37.86 -37.55
N LEU A 7 14.36 -37.07 -36.84
CA LEU A 7 14.03 -36.56 -35.51
C LEU A 7 13.20 -35.28 -35.67
N LEU A 8 11.90 -35.36 -35.40
CA LEU A 8 10.98 -34.22 -35.45
C LEU A 8 11.14 -33.39 -34.15
N PHE A 9 11.80 -32.24 -34.24
CA PHE A 9 11.94 -31.30 -33.12
C PHE A 9 10.62 -30.52 -32.97
N THR A 10 9.81 -30.87 -31.96
CA THR A 10 8.63 -30.10 -31.58
C THR A 10 9.08 -28.83 -30.87
N LEU A 11 8.90 -27.69 -31.53
CA LEU A 11 9.20 -26.37 -30.98
C LEU A 11 8.12 -26.03 -29.92
N GLY A 12 8.38 -26.38 -28.66
CA GLY A 12 7.53 -26.03 -27.53
C GLY A 12 7.55 -24.52 -27.30
N CYS A 13 6.43 -23.85 -27.54
CA CYS A 13 6.27 -22.42 -27.24
C CYS A 13 6.22 -22.25 -25.72
N LEU A 14 7.30 -21.74 -25.11
CA LEU A 14 7.33 -21.38 -23.70
C LEU A 14 6.56 -20.08 -23.50
N THR A 15 5.33 -20.18 -22.98
CA THR A 15 4.59 -19.00 -22.52
C THR A 15 5.26 -18.46 -21.24
N VAL A 16 5.98 -17.35 -21.36
CA VAL A 16 6.48 -16.61 -20.19
C VAL A 16 5.28 -15.89 -19.55
N GLN A 17 4.79 -16.43 -18.44
CA GLN A 17 3.80 -15.74 -17.62
C GLN A 17 4.48 -14.50 -17.01
N ALA A 18 4.12 -13.30 -17.46
CA ALA A 18 4.63 -12.07 -16.87
C ALA A 18 4.18 -12.01 -15.40
N GLN A 19 5.12 -12.08 -14.48
CA GLN A 19 4.84 -11.91 -13.06
C GLN A 19 4.41 -10.46 -12.84
N ILE A 20 3.16 -10.26 -12.39
CA ILE A 20 2.69 -8.94 -11.98
C ILE A 20 3.58 -8.50 -10.82
N SER A 21 4.26 -7.36 -10.99
CA SER A 21 5.04 -6.75 -9.92
C SER A 21 4.13 -6.45 -8.75
N LYS A 22 4.44 -6.98 -7.58
CA LYS A 22 3.80 -6.58 -6.32
C LYS A 22 4.09 -5.10 -6.03
N GLY A 23 3.29 -4.51 -5.14
CA GLY A 23 3.55 -3.23 -4.53
C GLY A 23 4.88 -3.20 -3.77
N LYS A 24 5.20 -2.04 -3.18
CA LYS A 24 6.44 -1.84 -2.41
C LYS A 24 6.10 -1.61 -0.95
N LEU A 25 6.88 -2.21 -0.05
CA LEU A 25 6.77 -2.02 1.40
C LEU A 25 7.95 -1.18 1.91
N ILE A 26 7.65 -0.04 2.54
CA ILE A 26 8.63 0.82 3.19
C ILE A 26 8.37 0.77 4.69
N ILE A 27 9.34 0.27 5.46
CA ILE A 27 9.26 0.19 6.93
C ILE A 27 10.06 1.36 7.52
N ILE A 28 9.39 2.20 8.30
CA ILE A 28 9.99 3.36 8.97
C ILE A 28 10.16 3.03 10.45
N GLY A 29 11.40 3.00 10.94
CA GLY A 29 11.73 2.62 12.33
C GLY A 29 11.32 3.62 13.41
N GLY A 30 10.57 4.68 13.05
CA GLY A 30 10.20 5.79 13.94
C GLY A 30 11.14 7.00 13.85
N GLY A 31 10.82 8.04 14.62
CA GLY A 31 11.54 9.31 14.61
C GLY A 31 11.07 10.28 13.51
N SER A 32 11.93 11.24 13.18
CA SER A 32 11.67 12.22 12.14
C SER A 32 11.61 11.57 10.76
N ARG A 33 10.77 12.10 9.86
CA ARG A 33 10.76 11.74 8.44
C ARG A 33 11.56 12.79 7.67
N PRO A 34 12.86 12.55 7.40
CA PRO A 34 13.66 13.48 6.61
C PRO A 34 13.10 13.60 5.18
N ASP A 35 13.46 14.69 4.51
CA ASP A 35 12.86 15.05 3.22
C ASP A 35 13.09 14.00 2.13
N ASP A 36 14.26 13.36 2.13
CA ASP A 36 14.64 12.30 1.19
C ASP A 36 13.78 11.05 1.36
N LEU A 37 13.42 10.69 2.59
CA LEU A 37 12.49 9.59 2.87
C LEU A 37 11.10 9.90 2.31
N VAL A 38 10.59 11.12 2.51
CA VAL A 38 9.26 11.51 2.00
C VAL A 38 9.26 11.54 0.47
N GLU A 39 10.30 12.09 -0.16
CA GLU A 39 10.44 12.04 -1.63
C GLU A 39 10.51 10.60 -2.15
N ARG A 40 11.22 9.70 -1.45
CA ARG A 40 11.26 8.29 -1.84
C ARG A 40 9.89 7.64 -1.76
N ILE A 41 9.12 7.88 -0.69
CA ILE A 41 7.75 7.37 -0.56
C ILE A 41 6.87 7.86 -1.72
N ILE A 42 6.95 9.14 -2.07
CA ILE A 42 6.18 9.73 -3.17
C ILE A 42 6.58 9.15 -4.54
N ALA A 43 7.89 8.97 -4.76
CA ALA A 43 8.38 8.38 -6.00
C ALA A 43 7.92 6.93 -6.15
N GLU A 44 7.99 6.14 -5.09
CA GLU A 44 7.65 4.71 -5.12
C GLU A 44 6.16 4.42 -5.19
N SER A 45 5.33 5.32 -4.66
CA SER A 45 3.87 5.23 -4.75
C SER A 45 3.31 5.74 -6.08
N GLY A 46 4.11 6.48 -6.88
CA GLY A 46 3.63 7.07 -8.12
C GLY A 46 2.63 8.21 -7.94
N LEU A 47 2.51 8.79 -6.73
CA LEU A 47 1.52 9.83 -6.40
C LEU A 47 1.64 11.10 -7.27
N LYS A 48 2.83 11.36 -7.84
CA LYS A 48 3.03 12.47 -8.80
C LYS A 48 2.37 12.22 -10.16
N THR A 49 2.01 10.97 -10.48
CA THR A 49 1.34 10.60 -11.74
C THR A 49 -0.18 10.52 -11.62
N GLY A 50 -0.73 10.67 -10.41
CA GLY A 50 -2.16 10.62 -10.12
C GLY A 50 -2.48 9.76 -8.89
N GLY A 51 -3.77 9.50 -8.70
CA GLY A 51 -4.23 8.65 -7.61
C GLY A 51 -4.27 9.36 -6.26
N TYR A 52 -4.13 8.59 -5.16
CA TYR A 52 -4.30 9.10 -3.81
C TYR A 52 -3.61 8.26 -2.72
N CYS A 53 -3.39 8.92 -1.58
CA CYS A 53 -2.91 8.29 -0.35
C CYS A 53 -4.04 8.13 0.65
N VAL A 54 -4.12 6.94 1.25
CA VAL A 54 -4.92 6.66 2.44
C VAL A 54 -4.02 6.67 3.66
N ILE A 55 -4.36 7.48 4.66
CA ILE A 55 -3.67 7.60 5.93
C ILE A 55 -4.48 6.84 6.99
N LEU A 56 -3.84 5.88 7.66
CA LEU A 56 -4.44 5.05 8.71
C LEU A 56 -3.86 5.44 10.08
N PRO A 57 -4.57 6.28 10.86
CA PRO A 57 -4.03 6.90 12.07
C PRO A 57 -4.28 6.10 13.35
N MET A 58 -4.76 4.86 13.24
CA MET A 58 -5.29 4.06 14.35
C MET A 58 -4.26 3.73 15.45
N SER A 59 -2.96 3.84 15.15
CA SER A 59 -1.89 3.68 16.14
C SER A 59 -1.82 4.85 17.14
N SER A 60 -2.29 6.04 16.75
CA SER A 60 -2.16 7.27 17.53
C SER A 60 -3.19 7.38 18.66
N GLU A 61 -2.84 8.13 19.71
CA GLU A 61 -3.79 8.59 20.73
C GLU A 61 -4.62 9.78 20.27
N ASP A 62 -4.08 10.55 19.34
CA ASP A 62 -4.75 11.65 18.65
C ASP A 62 -4.73 11.37 17.14
N PRO A 63 -5.74 10.65 16.62
CA PRO A 63 -5.78 10.28 15.22
C PRO A 63 -5.90 11.47 14.27
N ASP A 64 -6.63 12.53 14.66
CA ASP A 64 -6.90 13.68 13.78
C ASP A 64 -5.62 14.51 13.62
N SER A 65 -4.91 14.77 14.72
CA SER A 65 -3.58 15.38 14.66
C SER A 65 -2.60 14.52 13.86
N SER A 66 -2.64 13.20 14.04
CA SER A 66 -1.78 12.27 13.29
C SER A 66 -2.00 12.36 11.78
N VAL A 67 -3.27 12.41 11.34
CA VAL A 67 -3.61 12.64 9.92
C VAL A 67 -3.10 14.00 9.46
N TYR A 68 -3.32 15.05 10.24
CA TYR A 68 -2.90 16.42 9.89
C TYR A 68 -1.39 16.50 9.64
N TYR A 69 -0.57 16.09 10.63
CA TYR A 69 0.89 16.15 10.50
C TYR A 69 1.45 15.16 9.49
N ALA A 70 0.83 13.98 9.36
CA ALA A 70 1.18 13.05 8.30
C ALA A 70 1.01 13.71 6.92
N SER A 71 -0.10 14.43 6.72
CA SER A 71 -0.47 15.07 5.46
C SER A 71 0.42 16.25 5.08
N GLN A 72 0.88 17.07 6.04
CA GLN A 72 1.63 18.30 5.74
C GLN A 72 2.85 18.04 4.83
N GLN A 73 3.66 17.03 5.13
CA GLN A 73 4.86 16.76 4.34
C GLN A 73 4.56 16.33 2.89
N PHE A 74 3.39 15.72 2.65
CA PHE A 74 2.93 15.39 1.30
C PHE A 74 2.33 16.60 0.58
N LEU A 75 1.55 17.43 1.30
CA LEU A 75 0.95 18.66 0.78
C LEU A 75 2.01 19.68 0.35
N GLU A 76 3.06 19.85 1.14
CA GLU A 76 4.23 20.70 0.84
C GLU A 76 4.92 20.28 -0.47
N ARG A 77 4.76 19.02 -0.88
CA ARG A 77 5.32 18.43 -2.11
C ARG A 77 4.30 18.34 -3.25
N GLY A 78 3.16 19.01 -3.10
CA GLY A 78 2.13 19.12 -4.12
C GLY A 78 1.19 17.92 -4.22
N ILE A 79 1.26 16.95 -3.31
CA ILE A 79 0.33 15.81 -3.29
C ILE A 79 -0.93 16.22 -2.52
N LYS A 80 -2.05 16.35 -3.23
CA LYS A 80 -3.30 16.91 -2.66
C LYS A 80 -4.35 15.87 -2.27
N ASN A 81 -4.32 14.70 -2.89
CA ASN A 81 -5.32 13.66 -2.67
C ASN A 81 -4.90 12.77 -1.49
N LEU A 82 -5.14 13.26 -0.28
CA LEU A 82 -4.79 12.61 0.98
C LEU A 82 -6.06 12.40 1.81
N PHE A 83 -6.31 11.18 2.26
CA PHE A 83 -7.55 10.84 2.97
C PHE A 83 -7.25 10.08 4.26
N GLY A 84 -7.67 10.61 5.40
CA GLY A 84 -7.52 9.96 6.70
C GLY A 84 -8.71 9.05 7.04
N PHE A 85 -8.45 7.76 7.28
CA PHE A 85 -9.48 6.78 7.65
C PHE A 85 -9.23 6.24 9.07
N ASN A 86 -9.91 6.84 10.03
CA ASN A 86 -9.87 6.45 11.44
C ASN A 86 -10.97 5.42 11.75
N PHE A 87 -10.66 4.14 11.56
CA PHE A 87 -11.58 3.07 12.01
C PHE A 87 -11.55 2.97 13.53
N LYS A 88 -12.69 2.59 14.10
CA LYS A 88 -12.84 2.40 15.54
C LYS A 88 -13.20 0.95 15.80
N LYS A 89 -12.67 0.41 16.89
CA LYS A 89 -13.09 -0.88 17.40
C LYS A 89 -14.59 -0.86 17.68
N ASP A 90 -15.27 -1.95 17.35
CA ASP A 90 -16.71 -2.15 17.57
C ASP A 90 -17.62 -1.15 16.83
N GLN A 91 -17.09 -0.43 15.84
CA GLN A 91 -17.91 0.38 14.93
C GLN A 91 -18.01 -0.28 13.55
N PRO A 92 -19.12 -0.08 12.83
CA PRO A 92 -19.27 -0.59 11.47
C PRO A 92 -18.14 -0.09 10.55
N ILE A 93 -17.54 -1.02 9.82
CA ILE A 93 -16.57 -0.72 8.77
C ILE A 93 -17.32 -0.16 7.56
N LYS A 94 -16.88 1.00 7.08
CA LYS A 94 -17.44 1.63 5.88
C LYS A 94 -16.89 0.93 4.63
N ALA A 95 -17.74 0.24 3.87
CA ALA A 95 -17.34 -0.45 2.65
C ALA A 95 -16.60 0.46 1.65
N SER A 96 -17.04 1.71 1.49
CA SER A 96 -16.37 2.68 0.63
C SER A 96 -14.93 3.00 1.04
N TRP A 97 -14.62 2.92 2.35
CA TRP A 97 -13.24 3.11 2.83
C TRP A 97 -12.39 1.87 2.56
N ILE A 98 -12.96 0.67 2.68
CA ILE A 98 -12.28 -0.59 2.32
C ILE A 98 -11.93 -0.61 0.82
N ASP A 99 -12.88 -0.21 -0.04
CA ASP A 99 -12.62 -0.11 -1.48
C ASP A 99 -11.55 0.94 -1.80
N SER A 100 -11.56 2.05 -1.07
CA SER A 100 -10.53 3.09 -1.20
C SER A 100 -9.15 2.59 -0.74
N ILE A 101 -9.07 1.76 0.30
CA ILE A 101 -7.80 1.13 0.70
C ILE A 101 -7.28 0.22 -0.40
N ARG A 102 -8.15 -0.62 -0.97
CA ARG A 102 -7.78 -1.61 -2.01
C ARG A 102 -7.20 -0.95 -3.27
N MET A 103 -7.63 0.28 -3.58
CA MET A 103 -7.25 1.00 -4.79
C MET A 103 -6.24 2.13 -4.57
N ALA A 104 -5.73 2.28 -3.34
CA ALA A 104 -4.81 3.38 -3.00
C ALA A 104 -3.42 3.18 -3.62
N ASN A 105 -2.79 4.29 -4.05
CA ASN A 105 -1.40 4.29 -4.49
C ASN A 105 -0.41 4.24 -3.32
N LEU A 106 -0.85 4.73 -2.16
CA LEU A 106 -0.10 4.69 -0.92
C LEU A 106 -1.05 4.45 0.25
N ILE A 107 -0.78 3.41 1.02
CA ILE A 107 -1.38 3.21 2.34
C ILE A 107 -0.32 3.59 3.37
N TYR A 108 -0.55 4.68 4.10
CA TYR A 108 0.36 5.19 5.10
C TYR A 108 -0.18 4.95 6.51
N ILE A 109 0.42 4.02 7.25
CA ILE A 109 0.10 3.77 8.65
C ILE A 109 0.93 4.72 9.51
N THR A 110 0.26 5.53 10.34
CA THR A 110 0.98 6.48 11.20
C THR A 110 1.66 5.78 12.37
N GLY A 111 2.67 6.44 12.95
CA GLY A 111 3.31 5.98 14.19
C GLY A 111 2.36 5.98 15.40
N GLY A 112 2.80 5.34 16.48
CA GLY A 112 2.06 5.17 17.72
C GLY A 112 2.17 3.73 18.23
N ASP A 113 1.08 3.21 18.78
CA ASP A 113 0.99 1.87 19.34
C ASP A 113 0.52 0.85 18.28
N GLN A 114 1.38 -0.13 17.97
CA GLN A 114 1.10 -1.21 17.02
C GLN A 114 0.01 -2.16 17.52
N THR A 115 -0.06 -2.41 18.84
CA THR A 115 -1.12 -3.22 19.45
C THR A 115 -2.47 -2.54 19.30
N ARG A 116 -2.52 -1.22 19.41
CA ARG A 116 -3.76 -0.44 19.16
C ARG A 116 -4.23 -0.58 17.72
N PHE A 117 -3.33 -0.42 16.76
CA PHE A 117 -3.65 -0.62 15.34
C PHE A 117 -4.18 -2.03 15.08
N MET A 118 -3.45 -3.05 15.53
CA MET A 118 -3.83 -4.45 15.31
C MET A 118 -5.12 -4.82 16.04
N GLY A 119 -5.38 -4.27 17.22
CA GLY A 119 -6.64 -4.47 17.94
C GLY A 119 -7.89 -3.92 17.21
N ILE A 120 -7.69 -3.11 16.17
CA ILE A 120 -8.75 -2.62 15.27
C ILE A 120 -8.73 -3.36 13.93
N ALA A 121 -7.56 -3.60 13.36
CA ALA A 121 -7.42 -4.10 12.00
C ALA A 121 -7.40 -5.64 11.89
N ASP A 122 -6.88 -6.34 12.90
CA ASP A 122 -6.66 -7.79 12.82
C ASP A 122 -7.98 -8.56 12.64
N GLY A 123 -7.95 -9.58 11.78
CA GLY A 123 -9.14 -10.35 11.43
C GLY A 123 -10.26 -9.59 10.70
N THR A 124 -10.03 -8.34 10.26
CA THR A 124 -11.02 -7.53 9.53
C THR A 124 -10.70 -7.38 8.05
N GLU A 125 -11.66 -6.86 7.28
CA GLU A 125 -11.46 -6.51 5.87
C GLU A 125 -10.40 -5.44 5.62
N ILE A 126 -9.99 -4.67 6.65
CA ILE A 126 -8.92 -3.68 6.55
C ILE A 126 -7.61 -4.36 6.13
N VAL A 127 -7.24 -5.45 6.83
CA VAL A 127 -6.01 -6.21 6.52
C VAL A 127 -6.11 -6.89 5.15
N THR A 128 -7.28 -7.42 4.80
CA THR A 128 -7.50 -8.02 3.48
C THR A 128 -7.32 -6.98 2.37
N ALA A 129 -7.93 -5.81 2.48
CA ALA A 129 -7.80 -4.75 1.48
C ALA A 129 -6.37 -4.22 1.36
N MET A 130 -5.63 -4.11 2.46
CA MET A 130 -4.21 -3.74 2.42
C MET A 130 -3.34 -4.79 1.71
N ARG A 131 -3.66 -6.08 1.87
CA ARG A 131 -2.96 -7.18 1.19
C ARG A 131 -3.33 -7.23 -0.29
N ASP A 132 -4.58 -6.98 -0.64
CA ASP A 132 -5.04 -6.92 -2.04
C ASP A 132 -4.37 -5.77 -2.80
N ALA A 133 -4.08 -4.65 -2.12
CA ALA A 133 -3.38 -3.50 -2.69
C ALA A 133 -1.86 -3.73 -2.91
N TYR A 134 -1.29 -4.83 -2.39
CA TYR A 134 0.14 -5.17 -2.46
C TYR A 134 0.44 -6.35 -3.39
#